data_AF-Q1Z194-F1
#
_entry.id   AF-Q1Z194-F1
#
_cell.length_a   1.000
_cell.length_b   1.000
_cell.length_c   1.000
_cell.angle_alpha   90.00
_cell.angle_beta   90.00
_cell.angle_gamma   90.00
#
_symmetry.space_group_name_H-M   'P 1'
#
loop_
_entity.id
_entity.type
_entity.pdbx_description
1 polymer ?
#
loop_
_entity_poly.entity_id
_entity_poly.type
_entity_poly.pdbx_seq_one_letter_code
_entity_poly.pdbx_strand_id
1 'polypeptide(L)' 'MLTNAWMPICCRSLDQRWVEQSFAVHLPLEQVSKLAAMFEQNAIYWVENNELYLVPILLEGIETQKLGKWSTFFYT' A
#
# COMPACT_ATOMS: atom_id res chain seq x y z
N MET A 1 -19.27 7.03 9.10
CA MET A 1 -18.17 7.23 10.06
C MET A 1 -17.16 6.12 9.81
N LEU A 2 -16.00 6.47 9.24
CA LEU A 2 -14.90 5.54 8.98
C LEU A 2 -14.26 5.19 10.33
N THR A 3 -14.32 3.93 10.76
CA THR A 3 -13.73 3.48 12.01
C THR A 3 -12.21 3.29 11.85
N ASN A 4 -11.47 4.39 12.03
CA ASN A 4 -10.16 4.60 12.67
C ASN A 4 -9.20 3.43 12.97
N ALA A 5 -8.93 2.51 12.04
CA ALA A 5 -7.73 1.67 12.12
C ALA A 5 -6.74 2.13 11.05
N TRP A 6 -6.01 3.21 11.37
CA TRP A 6 -4.82 3.59 10.64
C TRP A 6 -3.61 3.53 11.58
N MET A 7 -2.44 3.22 11.05
CA MET A 7 -1.18 3.28 11.79
C MET A 7 -0.10 3.93 10.93
N PRO A 8 0.77 4.76 11.52
CA PRO A 8 1.95 5.23 10.82
C PRO A 8 2.90 4.05 10.58
N ILE A 9 3.46 3.96 9.38
CA ILE A 9 4.46 2.97 9.02
C ILE A 9 5.66 3.66 8.37
N CYS A 10 6.81 2.99 8.41
CA CYS A 10 8.01 3.42 7.73
C CYS A 10 8.33 2.41 6.63
N CYS A 11 8.11 2.82 5.38
CA CYS A 11 8.49 2.04 4.22
C CYS A 11 9.98 2.30 3.94
N ARG A 12 10.75 1.27 3.65
CA ARG A 12 12.17 1.40 3.31
C ARG A 12 12.63 0.34 2.33
N SER A 13 13.63 0.67 1.52
CA SER A 13 14.33 -0.33 0.72
C SER A 13 15.20 -1.21 1.61
N LEU A 14 15.55 -2.41 1.12
CA LEU A 14 16.43 -3.36 1.82
C LEU A 14 17.79 -2.75 2.21
N ASP A 15 18.34 -1.91 1.33
CA ASP A 15 19.60 -1.19 1.54
C ASP A 15 19.43 0.11 2.33
N GLN A 16 18.21 0.43 2.76
CA GLN A 16 17.82 1.63 3.53
C GLN A 16 18.17 2.98 2.86
N ARG A 17 18.55 2.98 1.58
CA ARG A 17 18.83 4.22 0.83
C ARG A 17 17.57 5.01 0.53
N TRP A 18 16.44 4.31 0.45
CA TRP A 18 15.12 4.91 0.35
C TRP A 18 14.34 4.63 1.63
N VAL A 19 13.78 5.69 2.22
CA VAL A 19 12.94 5.63 3.42
C VAL A 19 11.84 6.66 3.24
N GLU A 20 10.60 6.25 3.46
CA GLU A 20 9.43 7.13 3.36
C GLU A 20 8.47 6.87 4.52
N GLN A 21 7.97 7.95 5.10
CA GLN A 21 6.88 7.88 6.08
C GLN A 21 5.57 7.62 5.34
N SER A 22 4.80 6.65 5.82
CA SER A 22 3.55 6.27 5.19
C SER A 22 2.51 5.87 6.25
N PHE A 23 1.33 5.47 5.79
CA PHE A 23 0.21 5.09 6.63
C PHE A 23 -0.38 3.79 6.12
N ALA A 24 -0.57 2.81 7.01
CA ALA A 24 -1.43 1.67 6.74
C ALA A 24 -2.84 1.99 7.20
N VAL A 25 -3.84 1.74 6.36
CA VAL A 25 -5.26 1.96 6.67
C VAL A 25 -6.05 0.70 6.40
N HIS A 26 -7.00 0.38 7.27
CA HIS A 26 -7.94 -0.72 7.04
C HIS A 26 -9.23 -0.19 6.43
N LEU A 27 -9.32 -0.24 5.10
CA LEU A 27 -10.45 0.23 4.30
C LEU A 27 -10.74 -0.71 3.14
N PRO A 28 -11.98 -0.80 2.63
CA PRO A 28 -12.27 -1.49 1.37
C PRO A 28 -11.46 -0.91 0.20
N LEU A 29 -11.09 -1.75 -0.77
CA LEU A 29 -10.25 -1.35 -1.90
C LEU A 29 -10.83 -0.15 -2.67
N GLU A 30 -12.15 -0.10 -2.90
CA GLU A 30 -12.80 1.03 -3.58
C GLU A 30 -12.57 2.37 -2.84
N GLN A 31 -12.63 2.36 -1.50
CA GLN A 31 -12.47 3.57 -0.70
C GLN A 31 -11.01 4.01 -0.66
N VAL A 32 -10.07 3.07 -0.53
CA VAL A 32 -8.64 3.41 -0.53
C VAL A 32 -8.18 3.89 -1.90
N SER A 33 -8.72 3.36 -3.01
CA SER A 33 -8.39 3.86 -4.34
C SER A 33 -8.84 5.32 -4.55
N LYS A 34 -10.05 5.68 -4.08
CA LYS A 34 -10.53 7.07 -4.10
C LYS A 34 -9.66 7.98 -3.23
N LEU A 35 -9.28 7.51 -2.05
CA LEU A 35 -8.40 8.24 -1.15
C LEU A 35 -7.02 8.46 -1.76
N ALA A 36 -6.41 7.40 -2.30
CA ALA A 36 -5.11 7.45 -2.94
C ALA A 36 -5.09 8.40 -4.14
N ALA A 37 -6.13 8.39 -4.97
CA ALA A 37 -6.28 9.32 -6.09
C ALA A 37 -6.40 10.79 -5.61
N MET A 38 -7.13 11.04 -4.50
CA MET A 38 -7.23 12.38 -3.89
C MET A 38 -5.87 12.91 -3.42
N PHE A 39 -4.96 12.03 -3.02
CA PHE A 39 -3.59 12.36 -2.63
C PHE A 39 -2.57 12.17 -3.78
N GLU A 40 -3.04 12.11 -5.02
CA GLU A 40 -2.22 12.02 -6.24
C GLU A 40 -1.24 10.83 -6.24
N GLN A 41 -1.60 9.75 -5.54
CA GLN A 41 -0.78 8.55 -5.50
C GLN A 41 -0.89 7.78 -6.82
N ASN A 42 0.26 7.46 -7.40
CA ASN A 42 0.34 6.67 -8.63
C ASN A 42 -0.08 5.21 -8.43
N ALA A 43 0.23 4.64 -7.26
CA ALA A 43 -0.10 3.28 -6.86
C ALA A 43 -0.16 3.15 -5.34
N ILE A 44 -0.73 2.04 -4.85
CA ILE A 44 -0.72 1.66 -3.44
C ILE A 44 -0.23 0.24 -3.24
N TYR A 45 0.27 -0.03 -2.04
CA TYR A 45 0.42 -1.40 -1.53
C TYR A 45 -0.88 -1.85 -0.89
N TRP A 46 -1.40 -3.00 -1.33
CA TRP A 46 -2.63 -3.61 -0.81
C TRP A 46 -2.31 -4.98 -0.22
N VAL A 47 -2.82 -5.25 1.00
CA VAL A 47 -2.63 -6.53 1.67
C VAL A 47 -3.98 -7.20 1.86
N GLU A 48 -4.11 -8.41 1.33
CA GLU A 48 -5.30 -9.25 1.49
C GLU A 48 -4.88 -10.71 1.62
N ASN A 49 -5.44 -11.44 2.59
CA ASN A 49 -5.17 -12.88 2.79
C ASN A 49 -3.66 -13.24 2.84
N ASN A 50 -2.85 -12.42 3.52
CA ASN A 50 -1.39 -12.55 3.61
C ASN A 50 -0.65 -12.44 2.26
N GLU A 51 -1.27 -11.84 1.26
CA GLU A 51 -0.67 -11.53 -0.04
C GLU A 51 -0.55 -10.01 -0.20
N LEU A 52 0.61 -9.57 -0.68
CA LEU A 52 0.91 -8.18 -0.99
C LEU A 52 0.73 -7.95 -2.49
N TYR A 53 0.06 -6.85 -2.83
CA TYR A 53 -0.18 -6.40 -4.18
C TYR A 53 0.31 -4.96 -4.37
N LEU A 54 0.78 -4.65 -5.57
CA LEU A 54 0.92 -3.29 -6.06
C LEU A 54 -0.29 -2.97 -6.94
N VAL A 55 -1.16 -2.08 -6.46
CA VAL A 55 -2.39 -1.69 -7.17
C VAL A 55 -2.17 -0.33 -7.81
N PRO A 56 -2.22 -0.21 -9.16
CA PRO A 56 -2.14 1.06 -9.83
C PRO A 56 -3.40 1.90 -9.55
N ILE A 57 -3.20 3.19 -9.31
CA ILE A 57 -4.28 4.15 -9.05
C ILE A 57 -4.38 5.17 -10.18
N LEU A 58 -3.31 5.96 -10.40
CA LEU A 58 -3.23 6.93 -11.50
C LEU A 58 -2.35 6.44 -12.66
N LEU A 59 -1.63 5.33 -12.48
CA LEU A 59 -0.84 4.72 -13.55
C LEU A 59 -1.74 4.03 -14.58
N GLU A 60 -1.65 4.46 -15.83
CA GLU A 60 -2.38 3.86 -16.94
C GLU A 60 -1.60 2.70 -17.58
N GLY A 61 -2.32 1.71 -18.11
CA GLY A 61 -1.72 0.58 -18.83
C GLY A 61 -0.94 -0.42 -17.95
N ILE A 62 -1.00 -0.25 -16.62
CA ILE A 62 -0.39 -1.16 -15.65
C ILE A 62 -1.51 -1.96 -14.98
N GLU A 63 -1.32 -3.27 -14.87
CA GLU A 63 -2.22 -4.14 -14.12
C GLU A 63 -1.79 -4.27 -12.65
N THR A 64 -2.71 -4.71 -11.79
CA THR A 64 -2.36 -5.02 -10.40
C THR A 64 -1.37 -6.18 -10.36
N GLN A 65 -0.24 -5.98 -9.67
CA GLN A 65 0.82 -6.97 -9.57
C GLN A 65 0.81 -7.64 -8.20
N LYS A 66 0.84 -8.97 -8.17
CA LYS A 66 1.04 -9.73 -6.94
C LYS A 66 2.53 -9.81 -6.63
N LEU A 67 2.94 -9.27 -5.49
CA LEU A 67 4.35 -9.21 -5.07
C LEU A 67 4.76 -10.42 -4.22
N GLY A 68 3.80 -11.14 -3.64
CA GLY A 68 4.02 -12.36 -2.86
C GLY A 68 3.52 -12.22 -1.43
N LYS A 69 3.97 -13.12 -0.55
CA LYS A 69 3.46 -13.21 0.82
C LYS A 69 3.83 -11.97 1.63
N TRP A 70 2.85 -11.28 2.20
CA TRP A 70 3.07 -10.09 3.01
C TRP A 70 4.06 -10.33 4.15
N SER A 71 3.95 -11.49 4.81
CA SER A 71 4.86 -11.88 5.90
C SER A 71 6.34 -11.91 5.53
N THR A 72 6.72 -12.02 4.25
CA THR A 72 8.14 -12.02 3.84
C THR A 72 8.76 -10.62 3.79
N PHE A 73 7.94 -9.58 3.90
CA PHE A 73 8.38 -8.17 3.87
C PHE A 73 8.57 -7.57 5.27
N PHE A 74 8.30 -8.34 6.33
CA PHE A 74 8.68 -7.98 7.69
C PHE A 74 10.14 -8.37 7.93
N TYR A 75 11.05 -7.44 7.71
CA TYR A 75 12.44 -7.60 8.13
C TYR A 75 12.54 -7.24 9.63
N THR A 76 12.92 -8.21 10.45
CA THR A 76 13.38 -7.99 11.85
C THR A 76 14.79 -7.44 11.90
#